data_AF-A0A4S1FWA1-F1
#
_entry.id   AF-A0A4S1FWA1-F1
#
_cell.length_a   1.000
_cell.length_b   1.000
_cell.length_c   1.000
_cell.angle_alpha   90.00
_cell.angle_beta   90.00
_cell.angle_gamma   90.00
#
_symmetry.space_group_name_H-M   'P 1'
#
loop_
_entity.id
_entity.type
_entity.pdbx_description
1 polymer ?
#
loop_
_entity_poly.entity_id
_entity_poly.type
_entity_poly.pdbx_seq_one_letter_code
_entity_poly.pdbx_strand_id
1 'polypeptide(L)'
;VDFTYKLLKDKGHPDYALSLTHLDDVVAKDTHTVELKFSGKQSARTILNVVGFPILSKAFFTANPFDASQLNPPLGSSAYQVGRWSAGAWIEYERVADYWGNDLP
;
A
#
# COMPACT_ATOMS: atom_id res chain seq x y z
N VAL A 1 7.70 -0.43 -3.58
CA VAL A 1 6.49 -0.31 -4.43
C VAL A 1 6.11 -1.64 -5.05
N ASP A 2 7.02 -2.34 -5.73
CA ASP A 2 6.78 -3.67 -6.30
C ASP A 2 6.25 -4.69 -5.27
N PHE A 3 6.82 -4.69 -4.06
CA PHE A 3 6.37 -5.49 -2.93
C PHE A 3 4.88 -5.33 -2.66
N THR A 4 4.38 -4.09 -2.69
CA THR A 4 2.99 -3.78 -2.39
C THR A 4 2.04 -4.42 -3.38
N TYR A 5 2.29 -4.28 -4.68
CA TYR A 5 1.45 -4.87 -5.72
C TYR A 5 1.44 -6.39 -5.67
N LYS A 6 2.61 -7.01 -5.41
CA LYS A 6 2.72 -8.47 -5.26
C LYS A 6 1.92 -8.95 -4.04
N LEU A 7 2.06 -8.27 -2.90
CA LEU A 7 1.34 -8.59 -1.68
C LEU A 7 -0.18 -8.41 -1.82
N LEU A 8 -0.63 -7.29 -2.40
CA LEU A 8 -2.05 -7.03 -2.60
C LEU A 8 -2.69 -7.97 -3.63
N LYS A 9 -1.94 -8.43 -4.64
CA LYS A 9 -2.43 -9.43 -5.60
C LYS A 9 -2.62 -10.79 -4.95
N ASP A 10 -1.70 -11.18 -4.06
CA ASP A 10 -1.70 -12.50 -3.40
C ASP A 10 -2.68 -12.56 -2.22
N LYS A 11 -2.59 -11.58 -1.31
CA LYS A 11 -3.28 -11.60 -0.01
C LYS A 11 -4.23 -10.43 0.23
N GLY A 12 -4.29 -9.48 -0.70
CA GLY A 12 -5.09 -8.27 -0.53
C GLY A 12 -6.60 -8.53 -0.56
N HIS A 13 -7.37 -7.53 -0.11
CA HIS A 13 -8.82 -7.53 -0.28
C HIS A 13 -9.20 -7.74 -1.75
N PRO A 14 -10.31 -8.43 -2.07
CA PRO A 14 -10.74 -8.68 -3.45
C PRO A 14 -10.76 -7.44 -4.35
N ASP A 15 -11.08 -6.25 -3.82
CA ASP A 15 -11.05 -5.00 -4.60
C ASP A 15 -9.66 -4.69 -5.20
N TYR A 16 -8.60 -5.02 -4.45
CA TYR A 16 -7.23 -4.93 -4.94
C TYR A 16 -6.88 -6.11 -5.85
N ALA A 17 -7.07 -7.34 -5.38
CA ALA A 17 -6.64 -8.54 -6.10
C ALA A 17 -7.32 -8.66 -7.47
N LEU A 18 -8.64 -8.40 -7.56
CA LEU A 18 -9.39 -8.46 -8.81
C LEU A 18 -8.89 -7.43 -9.82
N SER A 19 -8.60 -6.21 -9.38
CA SER A 19 -8.01 -5.16 -10.23
C SER A 19 -6.62 -5.53 -10.76
N LEU A 20 -5.88 -6.39 -10.05
CA LEU A 20 -4.55 -6.87 -10.42
C LEU A 20 -4.57 -8.19 -11.20
N THR A 21 -5.73 -8.74 -11.53
CA THR A 21 -5.88 -10.04 -12.23
C THR A 21 -5.06 -10.10 -13.52
N HIS A 22 -5.04 -9.00 -14.27
CA HIS A 22 -4.35 -8.88 -15.57
C HIS A 22 -2.97 -8.23 -15.49
N LEU A 23 -2.47 -7.96 -14.28
CA LEU A 23 -1.12 -7.48 -14.04
C LEU A 23 -0.18 -8.68 -14.04
N ASP A 24 0.64 -8.84 -15.07
CA ASP A 24 1.53 -9.99 -15.21
C ASP A 24 2.76 -9.86 -14.31
N ASP A 25 3.30 -8.65 -14.19
CA ASP A 25 4.55 -8.42 -13.45
C ASP A 25 4.65 -6.96 -12.94
N VAL A 26 5.45 -6.78 -11.89
CA VAL A 26 5.84 -5.47 -11.36
C VAL A 26 7.33 -5.44 -11.09
N VAL A 27 8.01 -4.52 -11.77
CA VAL A 27 9.47 -4.40 -11.75
C VAL A 27 9.88 -3.02 -11.26
N ALA A 28 10.67 -2.97 -10.19
CA ALA A 28 11.41 -1.76 -9.84
C ALA A 28 12.60 -1.65 -10.81
N LYS A 29 12.52 -0.71 -11.75
CA LYS A 29 13.57 -0.49 -12.76
C LYS A 29 14.79 0.18 -12.14
N ASP A 30 14.52 1.09 -11.20
CA ASP A 30 15.50 1.80 -10.38
C ASP A 30 14.83 2.30 -9.08
N THR A 31 15.50 3.18 -8.34
CA THR A 31 15.04 3.71 -7.04
C THR A 31 13.72 4.47 -7.12
N HIS A 32 13.41 5.14 -8.24
CA HIS A 32 12.25 6.02 -8.40
C HIS A 32 11.30 5.60 -9.53
N THR A 33 11.62 4.53 -10.26
CA THR A 33 10.83 4.04 -11.38
C THR A 33 10.30 2.64 -11.13
N VAL A 34 8.98 2.48 -11.22
CA VAL A 34 8.30 1.18 -11.23
C VAL A 34 7.58 0.96 -12.56
N GLU A 35 7.73 -0.24 -13.12
CA GLU A 35 7.07 -0.69 -14.35
C GLU A 35 5.99 -1.71 -13.98
N LEU A 36 4.74 -1.40 -14.34
CA LEU A 36 3.60 -2.32 -14.22
C LEU A 36 3.34 -2.96 -15.59
N LYS A 37 3.59 -4.26 -15.72
CA LYS A 37 3.38 -4.99 -16.98
C LYS A 37 2.02 -5.66 -16.95
N PHE A 38 1.15 -5.28 -17.87
CA PHE A 38 -0.18 -5.87 -18.00
C PHE A 38 -0.29 -6.75 -19.24
N SER A 39 -1.12 -7.79 -19.16
CA SER A 39 -1.39 -8.75 -20.24
C SER A 39 -2.12 -8.16 -21.46
N GLY A 40 -2.64 -6.94 -21.36
CA GLY A 40 -3.45 -6.30 -22.40
C GLY A 40 -4.96 -6.60 -22.31
N LYS A 41 -5.39 -7.42 -21.35
CA LYS A 41 -6.81 -7.77 -21.13
C LYS A 41 -7.53 -6.85 -20.15
N GLN A 42 -6.79 -6.03 -19.40
CA GLN A 42 -7.31 -5.02 -18.49
C GLN A 42 -7.99 -3.87 -19.24
N SER A 43 -8.97 -3.23 -18.60
CA SER A 43 -9.54 -1.98 -19.10
C SER A 43 -8.59 -0.80 -18.85
N ALA A 44 -8.70 0.27 -19.63
CA ALA A 44 -7.98 1.52 -19.34
C ALA A 44 -8.31 2.08 -17.94
N ARG A 45 -9.57 1.91 -17.48
CA ARG A 45 -9.99 2.31 -16.13
C ARG A 45 -9.26 1.52 -15.04
N THR A 46 -8.93 0.26 -15.29
CA THR A 46 -8.19 -0.57 -14.34
C THR A 46 -6.81 0.03 -14.07
N ILE A 47 -6.14 0.58 -15.08
CA ILE A 47 -4.83 1.23 -14.92
C ILE A 47 -4.95 2.42 -13.95
N LEU A 48 -5.96 3.27 -14.14
CA LEU A 48 -6.20 4.42 -13.26
C LEU A 48 -6.54 4.01 -11.81
N ASN A 49 -7.23 2.88 -11.62
CA ASN A 49 -7.49 2.35 -10.29
C ASN A 49 -6.21 1.87 -9.62
N VAL A 50 -5.43 1.04 -10.32
CA VAL A 50 -4.21 0.40 -9.79
C VAL A 50 -3.17 1.43 -9.36
N VAL A 51 -2.99 2.53 -10.09
CA VAL A 51 -2.03 3.59 -9.70
C VAL A 51 -2.46 4.36 -8.45
N GLY A 52 -3.73 4.29 -8.05
CA GLY A 52 -4.25 4.89 -6.83
C GLY A 52 -4.13 4.00 -5.58
N PHE A 53 -3.53 2.81 -5.71
CA PHE A 53 -3.41 1.88 -4.58
C PHE A 53 -2.47 2.42 -3.49
N PRO A 54 -2.72 2.08 -2.21
CA PRO A 54 -1.82 2.49 -1.15
C PRO A 54 -0.46 1.84 -1.33
N ILE A 55 0.62 2.54 -0.95
CA ILE A 55 1.97 2.01 -0.92
C ILE A 55 2.32 1.52 0.49
N LEU A 56 2.67 0.24 0.59
CA LEU A 56 2.89 -0.44 1.87
C LEU A 56 4.39 -0.56 2.18
N SER A 57 4.74 -0.43 3.47
CA SER A 57 6.12 -0.65 3.94
C SER A 57 6.51 -2.12 3.88
N LYS A 58 7.48 -2.46 3.01
CA LYS A 58 8.07 -3.79 2.96
C LYS A 58 8.68 -4.20 4.30
N ALA A 59 9.36 -3.26 4.96
CA ALA A 59 10.02 -3.54 6.24
C ALA A 59 9.01 -3.98 7.31
N PHE A 60 7.87 -3.27 7.40
CA PHE A 60 6.83 -3.60 8.38
C PHE A 60 6.18 -4.95 8.10
N PHE A 61 5.73 -5.20 6.86
CA PHE A 61 5.01 -6.42 6.51
C PHE A 61 5.90 -7.66 6.29
N THR A 62 7.23 -7.48 6.32
CA THR A 62 8.17 -8.62 6.44
C THR A 62 8.29 -9.08 7.90
N ALA A 63 8.23 -8.14 8.86
CA ALA A 63 8.32 -8.43 10.28
C ALA A 63 6.97 -8.78 10.93
N ASN A 64 5.87 -8.32 10.34
CA ASN A 64 4.51 -8.51 10.84
C ASN A 64 3.66 -9.17 9.75
N PRO A 65 2.99 -10.30 10.02
CA PRO A 65 2.17 -10.97 9.00
C PRO A 65 1.04 -10.06 8.51
N PHE A 66 0.84 -10.04 7.19
CA PHE A 66 -0.18 -9.19 6.54
C PHE A 66 -1.62 -9.66 6.84
N ASP A 67 -1.80 -10.97 6.95
CA ASP A 67 -3.08 -11.67 7.13
C ASP A 67 -3.40 -11.98 8.61
N ALA A 68 -2.60 -11.47 9.54
CA ALA A 68 -2.85 -11.64 10.97
C ALA A 68 -3.77 -10.56 11.53
N SER A 69 -4.66 -10.97 12.44
CA SER A 69 -5.38 -10.04 13.30
C SER A 69 -4.42 -9.53 14.38
N GLN A 70 -3.83 -8.36 14.15
CA GLN A 70 -2.89 -7.71 15.06
C GLN A 70 -3.27 -6.25 15.29
N LEU A 71 -2.92 -5.75 16.46
CA LEU A 71 -3.17 -4.35 16.86
C LEU A 71 -1.91 -3.48 16.76
N ASN A 72 -0.87 -3.98 16.09
CA ASN A 72 0.33 -3.22 15.79
C ASN A 72 0.00 -2.19 14.70
N PRO A 73 0.13 -0.88 14.96
CA PRO A 73 -0.15 0.12 13.96
C PRO A 73 0.83 -0.01 12.80
N PRO A 74 0.35 -0.06 11.54
CA PRO A 74 1.23 -0.22 10.39
C PRO A 74 2.09 1.02 10.15
N LEU A 75 3.34 0.80 9.77
CA LEU A 75 4.22 1.87 9.30
C LEU A 75 3.71 2.40 7.94
N GLY A 76 3.18 3.62 7.96
CA GLY A 76 2.69 4.34 6.78
C GLY A 76 3.61 5.48 6.34
N SER A 77 3.21 6.16 5.27
CA SER A 77 3.87 7.35 4.71
C SER A 77 2.98 8.59 4.77
N SER A 78 1.98 8.61 5.65
CA SER A 78 0.99 9.69 5.78
C SER A 78 1.50 10.84 6.65
N ALA A 79 0.80 11.98 6.62
CA ALA A 79 1.02 13.11 7.52
C ALA A 79 0.69 12.79 8.97
N TYR A 80 -0.05 11.72 9.23
CA TYR A 80 -0.43 11.28 10.56
C TYR A 80 -0.03 9.83 10.81
N GLN A 81 0.37 9.55 12.04
CA GLN A 81 0.60 8.20 12.55
C GLN A 81 -0.42 7.86 13.64
N VAL A 82 -0.61 6.58 13.91
CA VAL A 82 -1.43 6.13 15.04
C VAL A 82 -0.71 6.49 16.33
N GLY A 83 -1.35 7.30 17.16
CA GLY A 83 -0.90 7.64 18.50
C GLY A 83 -1.47 6.67 19.53
N ARG A 84 -2.07 7.20 20.60
CA ARG A 84 -2.74 6.38 21.61
C ARG A 84 -4.01 5.75 21.04
N TRP A 85 -4.40 4.59 21.54
CA TRP A 85 -5.65 3.93 21.13
C TRP A 85 -6.16 2.96 22.20
N SER A 86 -7.44 2.61 22.08
CA SER A 86 -8.11 1.55 22.85
C SER A 86 -8.97 0.71 21.92
N ALA A 87 -8.68 -0.59 21.81
CA ALA A 87 -9.38 -1.50 20.90
C ALA A 87 -10.90 -1.45 21.15
N GLY A 88 -11.68 -1.34 20.07
CA GLY A 88 -13.13 -1.27 20.14
C GLY A 88 -13.71 0.04 20.71
N ALA A 89 -12.87 1.03 21.02
CA ALA A 89 -13.32 2.29 21.61
C ALA A 89 -12.83 3.52 20.82
N TRP A 90 -11.53 3.75 20.72
CA TRP A 90 -10.99 4.97 20.10
C TRP A 90 -9.57 4.80 19.57
N ILE A 91 -9.21 5.69 18.64
CA ILE A 91 -7.87 5.83 18.07
C ILE A 91 -7.55 7.32 17.97
N GLU A 92 -6.39 7.73 18.48
CA GLU A 92 -5.83 9.05 18.28
C GLU A 92 -4.81 9.02 17.14
N TYR A 93 -4.72 10.13 16.42
CA TYR A 93 -3.73 10.31 15.36
C TYR A 93 -2.83 11.48 15.71
N GLU A 94 -1.53 11.29 15.55
CA GLU A 94 -0.51 12.30 15.83
C GLU A 94 0.10 12.79 14.52
N ARG A 95 0.27 14.10 14.39
CA ARG A 95 0.91 14.71 13.22
C ARG A 95 2.39 14.32 13.22
N VAL A 96 2.85 13.78 12.10
CA VAL A 96 4.27 13.51 11.85
C VAL A 96 4.95 14.86 11.54
N ALA A 97 5.87 15.27 12.41
CA ALA A 97 6.50 16.59 12.33
C ALA A 97 7.31 16.77 11.04
N ASP A 98 8.00 15.71 10.62
CA ASP A 98 8.85 15.62 9.43
C ASP A 98 8.16 14.97 8.24
N TYR A 99 6.84 15.14 8.11
CA TYR A 99 6.09 14.58 6.99
C TYR A 99 6.64 15.05 5.63
N TRP A 100 7.09 14.10 4.82
CA TRP A 100 7.75 14.33 3.52
C TRP A 100 6.89 15.13 2.53
N GLY A 101 5.57 15.07 2.67
CA GLY A 101 4.63 15.72 1.76
C GLY A 101 4.16 17.12 2.21
N ASN A 102 4.77 17.71 3.23
CA ASN A 102 4.33 19.00 3.78
C ASN A 102 4.30 20.14 2.75
N ASP A 103 5.23 20.12 1.79
CA ASP A 103 5.42 21.18 0.79
C ASP A 103 4.96 20.76 -0.62
N LEU A 104 4.18 19.68 -0.73
CA LEU A 104 3.61 19.28 -2.01
C LEU A 104 2.48 20.24 -2.43
N PRO A 105 2.32 20.52 -3.74
CA PRO A 105 1.27 21.41 -4.26
C PRO A 105 -0.17 20.95 -3.99
#